data_AF-A0A7X9JCK6-F1
#
_entry.id   AF-A0A7X9JCK6-F1
#
_cell.length_a   1.000
_cell.length_b   1.000
_cell.length_c   1.000
_cell.angle_alpha   90.00
_cell.angle_beta   90.00
_cell.angle_gamma   90.00
#
_symmetry.space_group_name_H-M   'P 1'
#
loop_
_entity.id
_entity.type
_entity.pdbx_description
1 polymer ?
#
loop_
_entity_poly.entity_id
_entity_poly.type
_entity_poly.pdbx_seq_one_letter_code
_entity_poly.pdbx_strand_id
1 'polypeptide(L)'
;MKIYLDLLPEQRKQELKRKKIYRKILHEEILFSLPVIVFVIILANVYYVLAIQRNMHATAYLTEQAQDKYKQLEEYETKFKEINTVSRALVNIQSGHLYWTNLLNELSAITPDGVYIIDLSTKNYSVFLMGKAKTRDILIDFKNQLEKSECFEKVDVPLSNLVVKENVDFQIDLTLKDDCLKSKKQ
;
A
#
# COMPACT_ATOMS: atom_id res chain seq x y z
N MET A 1 46.07 89.92 61.91
CA MET A 1 46.31 88.52 62.31
C MET A 1 44.96 87.85 62.48
N LYS A 2 44.57 86.87 61.63
CA LYS A 2 43.27 86.18 61.76
C LYS A 2 43.48 84.93 62.60
N ILE A 3 42.81 84.87 63.76
CA ILE A 3 42.86 83.74 64.69
C ILE A 3 41.79 82.75 64.22
N TYR A 4 42.22 81.54 63.86
CA TYR A 4 41.30 80.43 63.57
C TYR A 4 40.94 79.76 64.89
N LEU A 5 39.71 79.97 65.34
CA LEU A 5 39.16 79.29 66.53
C LEU A 5 38.55 77.96 66.07
N ASP A 6 39.08 76.85 66.58
CA ASP A 6 38.57 75.51 66.29
C ASP A 6 37.28 75.28 67.11
N LEU A 7 36.14 75.55 66.47
CA LEU A 7 34.82 75.52 67.09
C LEU A 7 34.19 74.12 67.10
N LEU A 8 34.89 73.10 66.60
CA LEU A 8 34.33 71.75 66.48
C LEU A 8 34.87 70.84 67.59
N PRO A 9 34.01 70.38 68.52
CA PRO A 9 34.42 69.44 69.56
C PRO A 9 35.05 68.19 68.94
N GLU A 10 36.13 67.69 69.56
CA GLU A 10 36.88 66.51 69.09
C GLU A 10 35.95 65.32 68.76
N GLN A 11 34.89 65.16 69.57
CA GLN A 11 33.85 64.15 69.40
C GLN A 11 33.10 64.28 68.06
N ARG A 12 32.72 65.51 67.67
CA ARG A 12 32.02 65.79 66.40
C ARG A 12 32.94 65.59 65.19
N LYS A 13 34.25 65.88 65.30
CA LYS A 13 35.23 65.59 64.24
C LYS A 13 35.33 64.09 63.96
N GLN A 14 35.32 63.26 65.01
CA GLN A 14 35.39 61.80 64.85
C GLN A 14 34.11 61.25 64.20
N GLU A 15 32.93 61.73 64.58
CA GLU A 15 31.66 61.36 63.94
C GLU A 15 31.65 61.69 62.44
N LEU A 16 32.15 62.87 62.06
CA LEU A 16 32.20 63.30 60.66
C LEU A 16 33.23 62.50 59.85
N LYS A 17 34.38 62.16 60.44
CA LYS A 17 35.37 61.26 59.81
C LYS A 17 34.77 59.87 59.57
N ARG A 18 34.10 59.29 60.57
CA ARG A 18 33.42 57.99 60.45
C ARG A 18 32.32 58.02 59.38
N LYS A 19 31.47 59.05 59.35
CA LYS A 19 30.44 59.21 58.30
C LYS A 19 31.03 59.35 56.90
N LYS A 20 32.15 60.07 56.74
CA LYS A 20 32.85 60.20 55.45
C LYS A 20 33.46 58.88 54.99
N ILE A 21 34.10 58.14 55.88
CA ILE A 21 34.67 56.82 55.58
C ILE A 21 33.56 55.85 55.21
N TYR A 22 32.47 55.80 55.98
CA TYR A 22 31.32 54.93 55.69
C TYR A 22 30.66 55.25 54.34
N ARG A 23 30.49 56.53 53.99
CA ARG A 23 30.00 56.92 52.66
C ARG A 23 30.95 56.51 51.52
N LYS A 24 32.26 56.60 51.73
CA LYS A 24 33.25 56.15 50.72
C LYS A 24 33.19 54.64 50.52
N ILE A 25 33.14 53.88 51.61
CA ILE A 25 33.04 52.41 51.56
C ILE A 25 31.76 51.98 50.83
N LEU A 26 30.61 52.56 51.20
CA LEU A 26 29.34 52.26 50.52
C LEU A 26 29.38 52.60 49.02
N HIS A 27 30.01 53.71 48.64
CA HIS A 27 30.13 54.09 47.24
C HIS A 27 31.03 53.13 46.46
N GLU A 28 32.15 52.69 47.03
CA GLU A 28 33.04 51.69 46.40
C GLU A 28 32.37 50.33 46.29
N GLU A 29 31.64 49.87 47.31
CA GLU A 29 30.90 48.61 47.26
C GLU A 29 29.80 48.63 46.19
N ILE A 30 29.03 49.73 46.11
CA ILE A 30 28.00 49.87 45.08
C ILE A 30 28.62 49.85 43.68
N LEU A 31 29.73 50.59 43.48
CA LEU A 31 30.42 50.65 42.20
C LEU A 31 30.97 49.28 41.76
N PHE A 32 31.45 48.47 42.71
CA PHE A 32 31.97 47.13 42.44
C PHE A 32 30.86 46.08 42.26
N SER A 33 29.76 46.19 43.00
CA SER A 33 28.65 45.22 42.94
C SER A 33 27.88 45.27 41.62
N LEU A 34 27.72 46.46 41.03
CA LEU A 34 26.98 46.69 39.79
C LEU A 34 27.47 45.83 38.60
N PRO A 35 28.77 45.83 38.23
CA PRO A 35 29.27 45.00 37.13
C PRO A 35 29.17 43.49 37.43
N VAL A 36 29.31 43.08 38.69
CA VAL A 36 29.15 41.67 39.10
C VAL A 36 27.70 41.21 38.87
N ILE A 37 26.72 42.03 39.25
CA ILE A 37 25.30 41.74 39.02
C ILE A 37 25.01 41.62 37.52
N VAL A 38 25.52 42.56 36.71
CA VAL A 38 25.36 42.51 35.25
C VAL A 38 25.99 41.24 34.67
N PHE A 39 27.18 40.85 35.14
CA PHE A 39 27.85 39.63 34.69
C PHE A 39 27.04 38.36 35.03
N VAL A 40 26.48 38.28 36.23
CA VAL A 40 25.61 37.16 36.65
C VAL A 40 24.34 37.11 35.79
N ILE A 41 23.74 38.25 35.46
CA ILE A 41 22.56 38.31 34.58
C ILE A 41 22.91 37.79 33.18
N ILE A 42 24.07 38.16 32.63
CA ILE A 42 24.51 37.68 31.31
C ILE A 42 24.70 36.16 31.34
N LEU A 43 25.36 35.62 32.36
CA LEU A 43 25.55 34.17 32.51
C LEU A 43 24.23 33.42 32.64
N ALA A 44 23.27 33.96 33.41
CA ALA A 44 21.94 33.37 33.55
C ALA A 44 21.19 33.31 32.22
N ASN A 45 21.28 34.37 31.41
CA ASN A 45 20.68 34.41 30.07
C ASN A 45 21.33 33.37 29.14
N VAL A 46 22.66 33.28 29.12
CA VAL A 46 23.37 32.28 28.31
C VAL A 46 22.95 30.87 28.72
N TYR A 47 22.89 30.58 30.02
CA TYR A 47 22.41 29.29 30.53
C TYR A 47 20.98 28.98 30.07
N TYR A 48 20.08 29.95 30.15
CA TYR A 48 18.68 29.77 29.77
C TYR A 48 18.51 29.51 28.27
N VAL A 49 19.23 30.26 27.42
CA VAL A 49 19.23 30.04 25.96
C VAL A 49 19.77 28.66 25.62
N LEU A 50 20.86 28.23 26.27
CA LEU A 50 21.46 26.92 26.04
C LEU A 50 20.53 25.77 26.48
N ALA A 51 19.80 25.96 27.59
CA ALA A 51 18.80 25.00 28.06
C ALA A 51 17.63 24.86 27.08
N ILE A 52 17.12 25.97 26.54
CA ILE A 52 16.06 25.96 25.52
C ILE A 52 16.55 25.27 24.24
N GLN A 53 17.74 25.61 23.74
CA GLN A 53 18.29 24.99 22.53
C GLN A 53 18.44 23.47 22.69
N ARG A 54 18.93 22.99 23.84
CA ARG A 54 19.02 21.54 24.11
C ARG A 54 17.66 20.85 24.03
N ASN A 55 16.63 21.45 24.63
CA ASN A 55 15.28 20.88 24.60
C ASN A 55 14.68 20.88 23.20
N MET A 56 14.92 21.94 22.41
CA MET A 56 14.43 22.07 21.04
C MET A 56 15.13 21.10 20.08
N HIS A 57 16.44 20.87 20.21
CA HIS A 57 17.16 19.90 19.38
C HIS A 57 16.75 18.45 19.69
N ALA A 58 16.48 18.12 20.95
CA ALA A 58 16.01 16.79 21.33
C ALA A 58 14.60 16.50 20.77
N THR A 59 13.69 17.47 20.79
CA THR A 59 12.34 17.30 20.23
C THR A 59 12.34 17.35 18.71
N ALA A 60 13.11 18.25 18.09
CA ALA A 60 13.21 18.34 16.63
C ALA A 60 13.78 17.06 16.01
N TYR A 61 14.84 16.49 16.59
CA TYR A 61 15.45 15.24 16.11
C TYR A 61 14.47 14.05 16.18
N LEU A 62 13.71 13.94 17.27
CA LEU A 62 12.69 12.89 17.41
C LEU A 62 11.53 13.09 16.42
N THR A 63 11.17 14.33 16.12
CA THR A 63 10.06 14.65 15.20
C THR A 63 10.47 14.41 13.73
N GLU A 64 11.69 14.80 13.35
CA GLU A 64 12.23 14.61 12.01
C GLU A 64 12.45 13.12 11.69
N GLN A 65 13.00 12.36 12.64
CA GLN A 65 13.18 10.91 12.49
C GLN A 65 11.83 10.16 12.48
N ALA A 66 10.83 10.63 13.22
CA ALA A 66 9.48 10.09 13.15
C ALA A 66 8.85 10.38 11.77
N GLN A 67 8.97 11.61 11.27
CA GLN A 67 8.38 12.02 10.00
C GLN A 67 8.96 11.26 8.79
N ASP A 68 10.27 10.99 8.78
CA ASP A 68 10.90 10.15 7.75
C ASP A 68 10.42 8.69 7.81
N LYS A 69 10.28 8.14 9.03
CA LYS A 69 9.70 6.79 9.21
C LYS A 69 8.25 6.71 8.75
N TYR A 70 7.45 7.75 9.00
CA TYR A 70 6.06 7.80 8.54
C TYR A 70 5.96 7.87 7.00
N LYS A 71 6.81 8.68 6.35
CA LYS A 71 6.88 8.73 4.88
C LYS A 71 7.30 7.40 4.27
N GLN A 72 8.30 6.74 4.85
CA GLN A 72 8.70 5.40 4.39
C GLN A 72 7.56 4.39 4.57
N LEU A 73 6.83 4.44 5.70
CA LEU A 73 5.71 3.54 5.95
C LEU A 73 4.58 3.74 4.94
N GLU A 74 4.25 4.99 4.59
CA GLU A 74 3.26 5.32 3.56
C GLU A 74 3.71 4.82 2.17
N GLU A 75 4.98 4.95 1.83
CA GLU A 75 5.55 4.40 0.58
C GLU A 75 5.49 2.85 0.54
N TYR A 76 5.72 2.19 1.68
CA TYR A 76 5.56 0.74 1.75
C TYR A 76 4.09 0.32 1.64
N GLU A 77 3.17 1.00 2.31
CA GLU A 77 1.73 0.69 2.24
C GLU A 77 1.18 0.82 0.81
N THR A 78 1.60 1.87 0.10
CA THR A 78 1.22 2.08 -1.31
C THR A 78 1.76 0.97 -2.21
N LYS A 79 3.05 0.61 -2.09
CA LYS A 79 3.62 -0.53 -2.82
C LYS A 79 2.92 -1.85 -2.50
N PHE A 80 2.57 -2.11 -1.24
CA PHE A 80 1.82 -3.31 -0.86
C PHE A 80 0.43 -3.35 -1.49
N LYS A 81 -0.26 -2.21 -1.56
CA LYS A 81 -1.57 -2.12 -2.22
C LYS A 81 -1.46 -2.42 -3.72
N GLU A 82 -0.46 -1.86 -4.41
CA GLU A 82 -0.21 -2.11 -5.84
C GLU A 82 0.14 -3.58 -6.12
N ILE A 83 1.01 -4.19 -5.32
CA ILE A 83 1.35 -5.61 -5.49
C ILE A 83 0.11 -6.48 -5.26
N ASN A 84 -0.69 -6.18 -4.24
CA ASN A 84 -1.91 -6.93 -3.96
C ASN A 84 -3.00 -6.79 -5.03
N THR A 85 -3.08 -5.65 -5.74
CA THR A 85 -4.03 -5.52 -6.86
C THR A 85 -3.57 -6.33 -8.06
N VAL A 86 -2.26 -6.28 -8.39
CA VAL A 86 -1.67 -7.08 -9.48
C VAL A 86 -1.79 -8.58 -9.18
N SER A 87 -1.45 -9.03 -7.97
CA SER A 87 -1.59 -10.43 -7.58
C SER A 87 -3.04 -10.92 -7.66
N ARG A 88 -4.02 -10.11 -7.23
CA ARG A 88 -5.44 -10.48 -7.37
C ARG A 88 -5.86 -10.59 -8.84
N ALA A 89 -5.40 -9.68 -9.69
CA ALA A 89 -5.65 -9.76 -11.13
C ALA A 89 -5.06 -11.05 -11.74
N LEU A 90 -3.83 -11.41 -11.37
CA LEU A 90 -3.19 -12.65 -11.82
C LEU A 90 -3.92 -13.91 -11.35
N VAL A 91 -4.34 -13.96 -10.07
CA VAL A 91 -5.13 -15.08 -9.53
C VAL A 91 -6.45 -15.22 -10.28
N ASN A 92 -7.13 -14.11 -10.56
CA ASN A 92 -8.38 -14.14 -11.33
C ASN A 92 -8.16 -14.68 -12.74
N ILE A 93 -7.10 -14.24 -13.43
CA ILE A 93 -6.74 -14.75 -14.77
C ILE A 93 -6.42 -16.25 -14.72
N GLN A 94 -5.65 -16.69 -13.72
CA GLN A 94 -5.24 -18.10 -13.58
C GLN A 94 -6.44 -19.00 -13.22
N SER A 95 -7.31 -18.55 -12.33
CA SER A 95 -8.52 -19.29 -11.93
C SER A 95 -9.56 -19.43 -13.05
N GLY A 96 -9.58 -18.48 -14.00
CA GLY A 96 -10.44 -18.49 -15.17
C GLY A 96 -9.79 -19.11 -16.42
N HIS A 97 -8.56 -19.62 -16.32
CA HIS A 97 -7.89 -20.22 -17.46
C HIS A 97 -8.46 -21.62 -17.75
N LEU A 98 -9.11 -21.75 -18.91
CA LEU A 98 -9.69 -23.00 -19.39
C LEU A 98 -8.78 -23.58 -20.48
N TYR A 99 -8.38 -24.84 -20.33
CA TYR A 99 -7.55 -25.57 -21.29
C TYR A 99 -8.39 -26.10 -22.46
N TRP A 100 -8.78 -25.20 -23.37
CA TRP A 100 -9.57 -25.52 -24.57
C TRP A 100 -8.91 -26.56 -25.50
N THR A 101 -7.59 -26.73 -25.41
CA THR A 101 -6.85 -27.77 -26.12
C THR A 101 -7.34 -29.17 -25.79
N ASN A 102 -7.71 -29.44 -24.53
CA ASN A 102 -8.25 -30.74 -24.12
C ASN A 102 -9.59 -31.01 -24.78
N LEU A 103 -10.46 -29.99 -24.80
CA LEU A 103 -11.76 -30.08 -25.45
C LEU A 103 -11.60 -30.36 -26.95
N LEU A 104 -10.71 -29.63 -27.62
CA LEU A 104 -10.47 -29.82 -29.06
C LEU A 104 -9.91 -31.21 -29.37
N ASN A 105 -9.01 -31.73 -28.53
CA ASN A 105 -8.48 -33.09 -28.67
C ASN A 105 -9.57 -34.15 -28.47
N GLU A 106 -10.40 -33.99 -27.43
CA GLU A 106 -11.51 -34.89 -27.15
C GLU A 106 -12.56 -34.87 -28.27
N LEU A 107 -12.93 -33.68 -28.76
CA LEU A 107 -13.81 -33.52 -29.92
C LEU A 107 -13.22 -34.15 -31.18
N SER A 108 -11.93 -33.97 -31.44
CA SER A 108 -11.27 -34.58 -32.59
C SER A 108 -11.23 -36.11 -32.51
N ALA A 109 -11.13 -36.68 -31.31
CA ALA A 109 -11.14 -38.13 -31.11
C ALA A 109 -12.56 -38.73 -31.24
N ILE A 110 -13.59 -37.98 -30.86
CA ILE A 110 -15.00 -38.42 -30.88
C ILE A 110 -15.66 -38.16 -32.23
N THR A 111 -15.19 -37.20 -33.02
CA THR A 111 -15.83 -36.85 -34.30
C THR A 111 -15.67 -37.99 -35.31
N PRO A 112 -16.75 -38.67 -35.73
CA PRO A 112 -16.66 -39.77 -36.67
C PRO A 112 -16.46 -39.26 -38.10
N ASP A 113 -15.96 -40.14 -38.97
CA ASP A 113 -15.80 -39.85 -40.39
C ASP A 113 -17.14 -39.46 -41.03
N GLY A 114 -17.17 -38.30 -41.70
CA GLY A 114 -18.38 -37.76 -42.34
C GLY A 114 -19.15 -36.73 -41.51
N VAL A 115 -18.60 -36.29 -40.37
CA VAL A 115 -19.04 -35.09 -39.64
C VAL A 115 -18.03 -33.97 -39.87
N TYR A 116 -18.53 -32.78 -40.26
CA TYR A 116 -17.73 -31.57 -40.48
C TYR A 116 -18.21 -30.48 -39.53
N ILE A 117 -17.32 -30.02 -38.65
CA ILE A 117 -17.59 -28.87 -37.78
C ILE A 117 -17.25 -27.59 -38.56
N ILE A 118 -18.21 -26.68 -38.65
CA ILE A 118 -18.11 -25.42 -39.38
C ILE A 118 -17.84 -24.27 -38.41
N ASP A 119 -18.50 -24.29 -37.26
CA ASP A 119 -18.37 -23.24 -36.24
C ASP A 119 -18.39 -23.84 -34.84
N LEU A 120 -17.60 -23.23 -33.95
CA LEU A 120 -17.48 -23.60 -32.54
C LEU A 120 -17.46 -22.32 -31.72
N SER A 121 -18.49 -22.14 -30.91
CA SER A 121 -18.63 -21.00 -30.01
C SER A 121 -18.63 -21.47 -28.57
N THR A 122 -17.93 -20.75 -27.69
CA THR A 122 -17.77 -21.13 -26.29
C THR A 122 -18.17 -19.99 -25.36
N LYS A 123 -18.85 -20.34 -24.28
CA LYS A 123 -19.22 -19.41 -23.21
C LYS A 123 -19.10 -20.14 -21.87
N ASN A 124 -17.99 -19.91 -21.17
CA ASN A 124 -17.64 -20.59 -19.92
C ASN A 124 -17.58 -22.13 -20.11
N TYR A 125 -18.56 -22.86 -19.58
CA TYR A 125 -18.67 -24.32 -19.71
C TYR A 125 -19.71 -24.75 -20.75
N SER A 126 -20.33 -23.80 -21.46
CA SER A 126 -21.26 -24.10 -22.55
C SER A 126 -20.54 -23.98 -23.88
N VAL A 127 -20.72 -24.98 -24.74
CA VAL A 127 -20.14 -25.02 -26.09
C VAL A 127 -21.27 -25.23 -27.07
N PHE A 128 -21.30 -24.37 -28.08
CA PHE A 128 -22.22 -24.46 -29.20
C PHE A 128 -21.44 -24.89 -30.44
N LEU A 129 -21.88 -25.98 -31.06
CA LEU A 129 -21.28 -26.53 -32.27
C LEU A 129 -22.25 -26.41 -33.43
N MET A 130 -21.76 -25.96 -34.59
CA MET A 130 -22.49 -26.05 -35.84
C MET A 130 -21.68 -26.81 -36.87
N GLY A 131 -22.37 -27.65 -37.66
CA GLY A 131 -21.69 -28.49 -38.62
C GLY A 131 -22.62 -29.20 -39.59
N LYS A 132 -22.03 -30.07 -40.40
CA LYS A 132 -22.70 -30.92 -41.38
C LYS A 132 -22.36 -32.37 -41.15
N ALA A 133 -23.37 -33.23 -41.11
CA ALA A 133 -23.20 -34.68 -41.07
C ALA A 133 -23.65 -35.30 -42.40
N LYS A 134 -22.89 -36.26 -42.91
CA LYS A 134 -23.19 -36.93 -44.19
C LYS A 134 -24.55 -37.62 -44.19
N THR A 135 -24.91 -38.29 -43.08
CA THR A 135 -26.21 -38.92 -42.88
C THR A 135 -26.72 -38.71 -41.46
N ARG A 136 -28.04 -38.85 -41.28
CA ARG A 136 -28.67 -38.80 -39.97
C ARG A 136 -28.10 -39.82 -38.99
N ASP A 137 -27.82 -41.04 -39.46
CA ASP A 137 -27.34 -42.11 -38.60
C ASP A 137 -25.92 -41.81 -38.07
N ILE A 138 -25.08 -41.14 -38.86
CA ILE A 138 -23.77 -40.63 -38.43
C ILE A 138 -23.93 -39.53 -37.36
N LEU A 139 -24.92 -38.64 -37.51
CA LEU A 139 -25.19 -37.61 -36.50
C LEU A 139 -25.69 -38.22 -35.17
N ILE A 140 -26.51 -39.27 -35.24
CA ILE A 140 -26.97 -39.99 -34.05
C ILE A 140 -25.79 -40.70 -33.36
N ASP A 141 -24.89 -41.31 -34.14
CA ASP A 141 -23.70 -41.95 -33.58
C ASP A 141 -22.78 -40.92 -32.91
N PHE A 142 -22.54 -39.78 -33.57
CA PHE A 142 -21.78 -38.67 -32.99
C PHE A 142 -22.38 -38.19 -31.66
N LYS A 143 -23.71 -38.01 -31.60
CA LYS A 143 -24.42 -37.68 -30.36
C LYS A 143 -24.16 -38.72 -29.26
N ASN A 144 -24.29 -40.00 -29.57
CA ASN A 144 -24.09 -41.08 -28.60
C ASN A 144 -22.65 -41.14 -28.09
N GLN A 145 -21.67 -40.85 -28.94
CA GLN A 145 -20.26 -40.81 -28.52
C GLN A 145 -19.97 -39.59 -27.63
N LEU A 146 -20.58 -38.43 -27.90
CA LEU A 146 -20.49 -37.27 -27.02
C LEU A 146 -21.11 -37.53 -25.64
N GLU A 147 -22.27 -38.19 -25.58
CA GLU A 147 -22.93 -38.57 -24.32
C GLU A 147 -22.14 -39.60 -23.50
N LYS A 148 -21.30 -40.40 -24.15
CA LYS A 148 -20.44 -41.41 -23.49
C LYS A 148 -19.13 -40.85 -22.95
N SER A 149 -18.68 -39.69 -23.44
CA SER A 149 -17.42 -39.10 -22.98
C SER A 149 -17.57 -38.49 -21.59
N GLU A 150 -16.56 -38.70 -20.76
CA GLU A 150 -16.54 -38.18 -19.39
C GLU A 150 -16.50 -36.65 -19.35
N CYS A 151 -16.07 -35.99 -20.43
CA CYS A 151 -15.89 -34.54 -20.54
C CYS A 151 -17.21 -33.76 -20.63
N PHE A 152 -18.26 -34.37 -21.18
CA PHE A 152 -19.56 -33.72 -21.41
C PHE A 152 -20.58 -34.17 -20.34
N GLU A 153 -21.34 -33.22 -19.82
CA GLU A 153 -22.41 -33.47 -18.85
C GLU A 153 -23.78 -33.54 -19.53
N LYS A 154 -24.02 -32.64 -20.48
CA LYS A 154 -25.28 -32.55 -21.21
C LYS A 154 -25.01 -32.31 -22.69
N VAL A 155 -25.69 -33.10 -23.53
CA VAL A 155 -25.64 -33.00 -25.00
C VAL A 155 -27.07 -32.79 -25.49
N ASP A 156 -27.35 -31.61 -26.04
CA ASP A 156 -28.66 -31.29 -26.60
C ASP A 156 -28.55 -31.15 -28.12
N VAL A 157 -29.32 -31.97 -28.83
CA VAL A 157 -29.40 -31.96 -30.29
C VAL A 157 -30.87 -31.71 -30.65
N PRO A 158 -31.21 -30.50 -31.14
CA PRO A 158 -32.57 -30.17 -31.56
C PRO A 158 -33.12 -31.19 -32.56
N LEU A 159 -34.38 -31.59 -32.36
CA LEU A 159 -35.07 -32.55 -33.23
C LEU A 159 -35.17 -32.07 -34.69
N SER A 160 -35.13 -30.75 -34.93
CA SER A 160 -35.05 -30.15 -36.26
C SER A 160 -33.86 -30.68 -37.07
N ASN A 161 -32.77 -31.05 -36.41
CA ASN A 161 -31.55 -31.54 -37.04
C ASN A 161 -31.64 -33.01 -37.44
N LEU A 162 -32.73 -33.71 -37.13
CA LEU A 162 -32.91 -35.14 -37.45
C LEU A 162 -34.00 -35.38 -38.51
N VAL A 163 -34.57 -34.31 -39.07
CA VAL A 163 -35.66 -34.37 -40.06
C VAL A 163 -35.13 -34.79 -41.44
N VAL A 164 -33.93 -34.35 -41.80
CA VAL A 164 -33.32 -34.62 -43.11
C VAL A 164 -32.46 -35.90 -43.03
N LYS A 165 -32.47 -36.71 -44.10
CA LYS A 165 -31.77 -38.01 -44.13
C LYS A 165 -30.28 -37.91 -44.50
N GLU A 166 -29.93 -36.99 -45.39
CA GLU A 166 -28.59 -36.82 -45.95
C GLU A 166 -28.17 -35.34 -45.95
N ASN A 167 -26.86 -35.08 -45.85
CA ASN A 167 -26.28 -33.73 -45.75
C ASN A 167 -26.97 -32.88 -44.67
N VAL A 168 -26.99 -33.43 -43.46
CA VAL A 168 -27.72 -32.90 -42.32
C VAL A 168 -26.96 -31.74 -41.71
N ASP A 169 -27.49 -30.53 -41.84
CA ASP A 169 -27.04 -29.38 -41.05
C ASP A 169 -27.46 -29.57 -39.59
N PHE A 170 -26.51 -29.45 -38.67
CA PHE A 170 -26.77 -29.63 -37.26
C PHE A 170 -26.23 -28.48 -36.42
N GLN A 171 -26.89 -28.30 -35.29
CA GLN A 171 -26.49 -27.45 -34.17
C GLN A 171 -26.55 -28.30 -32.90
N ILE A 172 -25.53 -28.25 -32.06
CA ILE A 172 -25.47 -29.01 -30.81
C ILE A 172 -25.07 -28.08 -29.69
N ASP A 173 -25.85 -28.10 -28.62
CA ASP A 173 -25.53 -27.42 -27.36
C ASP A 173 -24.94 -28.43 -26.38
N LEU A 174 -23.71 -28.16 -25.95
CA LEU A 174 -22.95 -29.00 -25.03
C LEU A 174 -22.72 -28.24 -23.72
N THR A 175 -22.85 -28.95 -22.59
CA THR A 175 -22.40 -28.47 -21.28
C THR A 175 -21.24 -29.34 -20.80
N LEU A 176 -20.12 -28.69 -20.46
CA LEU A 176 -18.86 -29.32 -20.07
C LEU A 176 -18.75 -29.48 -18.56
N LYS A 177 -18.06 -30.53 -18.13
CA LYS A 177 -17.63 -30.66 -16.73
C LYS A 177 -16.37 -29.84 -16.46
N ASP A 178 -16.32 -29.25 -15.28
CA ASP A 178 -15.19 -28.45 -14.78
C ASP A 178 -13.83 -29.15 -14.91
N ASP A 179 -13.77 -30.46 -14.63
CA ASP A 179 -12.53 -31.25 -14.63
C ASP A 179 -11.89 -31.39 -16.01
N CYS A 180 -12.70 -31.31 -17.08
CA CYS A 180 -12.21 -31.43 -18.45
C CYS A 180 -11.43 -30.18 -18.90
N LEU A 181 -11.84 -29.00 -18.42
CA LEU A 181 -11.22 -27.73 -18.79
C LEU A 181 -10.16 -27.23 -17.79
N LYS A 182 -10.16 -27.72 -16.54
CA LYS A 182 -9.21 -27.28 -15.49
C LYS A 182 -7.93 -28.11 -15.41
N SER A 183 -7.90 -29.32 -15.98
CA SER A 183 -6.69 -30.15 -15.96
C SER A 183 -5.77 -29.84 -17.13
N LYS A 184 -4.45 -29.74 -16.89
CA LYS A 184 -3.47 -29.78 -17.98
C LYS A 184 -3.26 -31.27 -18.33
N LYS A 185 -4.02 -31.81 -19.28
CA LYS A 185 -3.70 -33.13 -19.85
C LYS A 185 -2.48 -32.94 -20.76
N GLN A 186 -1.40 -33.62 -20.39
CA GLN A 186 -0.09 -33.54 -21.02
C GLN A 186 0.05 -34.56 -22.14
#